data_AF-A0A6I6WU53-F1
#
_entry.id   AF-A0A6I6WU53-F1
#
_cell.length_a   1.000
_cell.length_b   1.000
_cell.length_c   1.000
_cell.angle_alpha   90.00
_cell.angle_beta   90.00
_cell.angle_gamma   90.00
#
_symmetry.space_group_name_H-M   'P 1'
#
loop_
_entity.id
_entity.type
_entity.pdbx_description
1 polymer ?
#
loop_
_entity_poly.entity_id
_entity_poly.type
_entity_poly.pdbx_seq_one_letter_code
_entity_poly.pdbx_strand_id
1 'polypeptide(L)'
;MNRLRDRVPYATRSTALHPGAWWLWALGLATAASRTTNPLLLALLIVVAGYVVAVRRTDAPWARSYGAFLKLGLLVLAIRLVFAFFLGSPIPGSHVLADLPEVPLPDWAKGVRVGGRVTAEGMVFALYDGLKLATLLICVGAANALANPARLLKSLPGALYEAGVAVVVAMTFAPNLVADVRRLRAARRLRGRPDRGLRGLVQVGLPVLEGALERSVALAAAMDARGYGRTAQVTRAVRHTTTALTLGGLLCVCAGTYGLLAAQGAGFGLPVLLTGVVLALAGLRLGGRRTARTRYRPDRWGPRAWLVTLSGAAVATVMILASDASPTALHPPAVPLTAPRLPLWPAAAVLLGLLPAVLAPAPATGPAAPGAAPKNEGTAPGPDDEGTSAGPEDEEPGPPGPGSARATRTVRPRRPAPDDHTAHRERPGHDDHTPQGKPATPAAQHGQTAPDEQGPHHHQEPRK
;
A
#
# COMPACT_ATOMS: atom_id res chain seq x y z
N MET A 1 -6.29 6.56 -36.20
CA MET A 1 -6.16 6.57 -34.71
C MET A 1 -6.57 5.27 -34.00
N ASN A 2 -7.11 4.25 -34.68
CA ASN A 2 -7.60 3.02 -34.00
C ASN A 2 -6.54 1.92 -33.74
N ARG A 3 -5.40 1.92 -34.44
CA ARG A 3 -4.42 0.81 -34.37
C ARG A 3 -3.44 0.85 -33.18
N LEU A 4 -3.45 1.91 -32.36
CA LEU A 4 -2.57 2.00 -31.18
C LEU A 4 -3.22 1.46 -29.89
N ARG A 5 -4.53 1.24 -29.88
CA ARG A 5 -5.23 0.64 -28.72
C ARG A 5 -4.94 -0.86 -28.55
N ASP A 6 -4.59 -1.57 -29.64
CA ASP A 6 -4.37 -3.02 -29.61
C ASP A 6 -3.04 -3.46 -28.97
N ARG A 7 -2.16 -2.52 -28.60
CA ARG A 7 -0.87 -2.85 -27.96
C ARG A 7 -0.84 -2.66 -26.44
N VAL A 8 -1.92 -2.18 -25.82
CA VAL A 8 -1.96 -2.02 -24.36
C VAL A 8 -2.67 -3.23 -23.75
N PRO A 9 -1.93 -4.21 -23.19
CA PRO A 9 -2.56 -5.38 -22.59
C PRO A 9 -3.42 -4.94 -21.40
N TYR A 10 -4.59 -5.55 -21.29
CA TYR A 10 -5.51 -5.37 -20.18
C TYR A 10 -4.85 -5.74 -18.84
N ALA A 11 -5.24 -5.07 -17.77
CA ALA A 11 -4.77 -5.35 -16.42
C ALA A 11 -5.23 -6.75 -15.94
N THR A 12 -4.48 -7.78 -16.30
CA THR A 12 -4.56 -9.13 -15.71
C THR A 12 -3.72 -9.19 -14.44
N ARG A 13 -3.92 -10.19 -13.56
CA ARG A 13 -3.12 -10.36 -12.33
C ARG A 13 -1.60 -10.41 -12.59
N SER A 14 -1.16 -10.78 -13.80
CA SER A 14 0.25 -10.81 -14.21
C SER A 14 0.77 -9.47 -14.73
N THR A 15 -0.11 -8.57 -15.19
CA THR A 15 0.23 -7.28 -15.83
C THR A 15 -0.13 -6.09 -14.93
N ALA A 16 -0.81 -6.33 -13.81
CA ALA A 16 -1.20 -5.31 -12.85
C ALA A 16 0.02 -4.52 -12.35
N LEU A 17 -0.03 -3.19 -12.49
CA LEU A 17 1.00 -2.30 -11.96
C LEU A 17 1.13 -2.47 -10.45
N HIS A 18 2.37 -2.42 -9.97
CA HIS A 18 2.66 -2.43 -8.55
C HIS A 18 2.09 -1.15 -7.91
N PRO A 19 1.31 -1.23 -6.81
CA PRO A 19 0.66 -0.07 -6.20
C PRO A 19 1.66 1.00 -5.74
N GLY A 20 2.85 0.58 -5.31
CA GLY A 20 3.94 1.50 -4.96
C GLY A 20 4.42 2.38 -6.12
N ALA A 21 4.27 1.95 -7.38
CA ALA A 21 4.69 2.77 -8.52
C ALA A 21 3.82 4.03 -8.68
N TRP A 22 2.50 3.91 -8.45
CA TRP A 22 1.58 5.05 -8.45
C TRP A 22 1.87 6.03 -7.31
N TRP A 23 2.24 5.51 -6.14
CA TRP A 23 2.66 6.34 -5.01
C TRP A 23 3.95 7.10 -5.29
N LEU A 24 4.99 6.42 -5.82
CA LEU A 24 6.24 7.10 -6.17
C LEU A 24 6.03 8.13 -7.29
N TRP A 25 5.19 7.83 -8.27
CA TRP A 25 4.84 8.78 -9.32
C TRP A 25 4.12 10.03 -8.75
N ALA A 26 3.10 9.82 -7.92
CA ALA A 26 2.37 10.92 -7.28
C ALA A 26 3.23 11.72 -6.30
N LEU A 27 4.15 11.08 -5.58
CA LEU A 27 5.15 11.74 -4.76
C LEU A 27 6.07 12.60 -5.62
N GLY A 28 6.50 12.12 -6.78
CA GLY A 28 7.28 12.91 -7.74
C GLY A 28 6.54 14.18 -8.20
N LEU A 29 5.25 14.07 -8.53
CA LEU A 29 4.41 15.23 -8.85
C LEU A 29 4.23 16.17 -7.65
N ALA A 30 4.06 15.64 -6.44
CA ALA A 30 3.96 16.43 -5.22
C ALA A 30 5.28 17.18 -4.91
N THR A 31 6.43 16.53 -5.11
CA THR A 31 7.75 17.17 -5.00
C THR A 31 7.91 18.27 -6.05
N ALA A 32 7.46 18.06 -7.29
CA ALA A 32 7.44 19.12 -8.30
C ALA A 32 6.55 20.30 -7.88
N ALA A 33 5.34 20.03 -7.36
CA ALA A 33 4.43 21.06 -6.87
C ALA A 33 5.02 21.84 -5.68
N SER A 34 5.83 21.21 -4.82
CA SER A 34 6.44 21.88 -3.67
C SER A 34 7.53 22.90 -4.07
N ARG A 35 8.11 22.75 -5.27
CA ARG A 35 9.17 23.62 -5.83
C ARG A 35 8.66 24.79 -6.68
N THR A 36 7.35 24.98 -6.81
CA THR A 36 6.78 26.08 -7.61
C THR A 36 5.63 26.77 -6.87
N THR A 37 5.50 28.08 -7.09
CA THR A 37 4.29 28.86 -6.75
C THR A 37 3.63 29.43 -8.01
N ASN A 38 4.18 29.15 -9.21
CA ASN A 38 3.58 29.55 -10.47
C ASN A 38 2.23 28.84 -10.69
N PRO A 39 1.11 29.58 -10.77
CA PRO A 39 -0.23 28.99 -10.84
C PRO A 39 -0.47 28.20 -12.12
N LEU A 40 0.19 28.55 -13.23
CA LEU A 40 0.05 27.84 -14.50
C LEU A 40 0.69 26.45 -14.44
N LEU A 41 1.85 26.33 -13.78
CA LEU A 41 2.49 25.02 -13.56
C LEU A 41 1.71 24.16 -12.58
N LEU A 42 1.16 24.76 -11.52
CA LEU A 42 0.30 24.05 -10.56
C LEU A 42 -0.99 23.56 -11.23
N ALA A 43 -1.63 24.40 -12.05
CA ALA A 43 -2.79 24.00 -12.84
C ALA A 43 -2.44 22.87 -13.82
N LEU A 44 -1.29 22.95 -14.50
CA LEU A 44 -0.81 21.89 -15.37
C LEU A 44 -0.60 20.57 -14.61
N LEU A 45 0.00 20.59 -13.42
CA LEU A 45 0.15 19.42 -12.56
C LEU A 45 -1.21 18.82 -12.17
N ILE A 46 -2.18 19.66 -11.80
CA ILE A 46 -3.56 19.22 -11.50
C ILE A 46 -4.18 18.55 -12.72
N VAL A 47 -4.04 19.15 -13.91
CA VAL A 47 -4.58 18.60 -15.16
C VAL A 47 -3.91 17.27 -15.51
N VAL A 48 -2.58 17.17 -15.41
CA VAL A 48 -1.84 15.92 -15.66
C VAL A 48 -2.27 14.83 -14.69
N ALA A 49 -2.34 15.13 -13.39
CA ALA A 49 -2.79 14.18 -12.38
C ALA A 49 -4.24 13.74 -12.63
N GLY A 50 -5.13 14.70 -12.90
CA GLY A 50 -6.54 14.45 -13.20
C GLY A 50 -6.75 13.64 -14.47
N TYR A 51 -5.98 13.91 -15.53
CA TYR A 51 -6.03 13.15 -16.77
C TYR A 51 -5.60 11.70 -16.58
N VAL A 52 -4.46 11.47 -15.90
CA VAL A 52 -3.99 10.11 -15.59
C VAL A 52 -5.02 9.36 -14.75
N VAL A 53 -5.61 10.01 -13.74
CA VAL A 53 -6.70 9.42 -12.93
C VAL A 53 -7.92 9.12 -13.80
N ALA A 54 -8.35 10.04 -14.66
CA ALA A 54 -9.54 9.86 -15.50
C ALA A 54 -9.38 8.67 -16.46
N VAL A 55 -8.20 8.50 -17.07
CA VAL A 55 -7.93 7.44 -18.03
C VAL A 55 -7.67 6.09 -17.34
N ARG A 56 -7.16 6.08 -16.11
CA ARG A 56 -6.66 4.85 -15.45
C ARG A 56 -7.44 4.41 -14.21
N ARG A 57 -8.38 5.21 -13.72
CA ARG A 57 -9.24 4.82 -12.60
C ARG A 57 -10.05 3.56 -12.94
N THR A 58 -10.10 2.63 -12.02
CA THR A 58 -10.99 1.45 -12.06
C THR A 58 -12.36 1.81 -11.48
N ASP A 59 -13.45 1.11 -11.83
CA ASP A 59 -14.83 1.38 -11.35
C ASP A 59 -15.08 1.06 -9.86
N ALA A 60 -14.03 1.02 -9.06
CA ALA A 60 -14.10 0.60 -7.68
C ALA A 60 -14.43 1.76 -6.72
N PRO A 61 -14.96 1.48 -5.51
CA PRO A 61 -15.38 2.53 -4.57
C PRO A 61 -14.29 3.54 -4.21
N TRP A 62 -13.01 3.11 -4.17
CA TRP A 62 -11.85 3.96 -3.90
C TRP A 62 -11.53 4.94 -5.04
N ALA A 63 -11.98 4.68 -6.28
CA ALA A 63 -11.75 5.59 -7.41
C ALA A 63 -12.52 6.92 -7.27
N ARG A 64 -13.55 6.95 -6.42
CA ARG A 64 -14.26 8.20 -6.05
C ARG A 64 -13.47 9.07 -5.07
N SER A 65 -12.39 8.56 -4.48
CA SER A 65 -11.54 9.32 -3.55
C SER A 65 -10.94 10.57 -4.21
N TYR A 66 -10.56 10.51 -5.49
CA TYR A 66 -9.99 11.66 -6.20
C TYR A 66 -10.93 12.88 -6.18
N GLY A 67 -12.23 12.67 -6.40
CA GLY A 67 -13.22 13.74 -6.32
C GLY A 67 -13.37 14.33 -4.92
N ALA A 68 -13.20 13.52 -3.86
CA ALA A 68 -13.19 14.01 -2.48
C ALA A 68 -11.93 14.85 -2.19
N PHE A 69 -10.76 14.42 -2.65
CA PHE A 69 -9.51 15.17 -2.50
C PHE A 69 -9.51 16.47 -3.31
N LEU A 70 -10.11 16.50 -4.50
CA LEU A 70 -10.34 17.74 -5.25
C LEU A 70 -11.23 18.73 -4.49
N LYS A 71 -12.37 18.25 -3.96
CA LYS A 71 -13.26 19.08 -3.14
C LYS A 71 -12.58 19.60 -1.88
N LEU A 72 -11.78 18.75 -1.22
CA LEU A 72 -11.01 19.16 -0.05
C LEU A 72 -9.91 20.18 -0.41
N GLY A 73 -9.23 20.02 -1.54
CA GLY A 73 -8.27 21.00 -2.04
C GLY A 73 -8.90 22.35 -2.36
N LEU A 74 -10.08 22.33 -3.01
CA LEU A 74 -10.86 23.54 -3.26
C LEU A 74 -11.33 24.20 -1.96
N LEU A 75 -11.76 23.40 -0.98
CA LEU A 75 -12.15 23.90 0.34
C LEU A 75 -10.98 24.56 1.06
N VAL A 76 -9.80 23.94 1.07
CA VAL A 76 -8.58 24.50 1.66
C VAL A 76 -8.20 25.82 0.99
N LEU A 77 -8.27 25.87 -0.35
CA LEU A 77 -8.03 27.10 -1.10
C LEU A 77 -9.05 28.20 -0.74
N ALA A 78 -10.35 27.86 -0.70
CA ALA A 78 -11.41 28.81 -0.35
C ALA A 78 -11.23 29.35 1.06
N ILE A 79 -10.97 28.47 2.03
CA ILE A 79 -10.64 28.86 3.41
C ILE A 79 -9.45 29.81 3.40
N ARG A 80 -8.35 29.48 2.72
CA ARG A 80 -7.16 30.34 2.68
C ARG A 80 -7.45 31.73 2.08
N LEU A 81 -8.26 31.81 1.02
CA LEU A 81 -8.69 33.07 0.42
C LEU A 81 -9.58 33.89 1.36
N VAL A 82 -10.53 33.23 2.04
CA VAL A 82 -11.39 33.87 3.04
C VAL A 82 -10.55 34.43 4.19
N PHE A 83 -9.62 33.66 4.73
CA PHE A 83 -8.71 34.14 5.77
C PHE A 83 -7.84 35.30 5.26
N ALA A 84 -7.30 35.23 4.04
CA ALA A 84 -6.53 36.33 3.45
C ALA A 84 -7.37 37.60 3.21
N PHE A 85 -8.66 37.45 2.91
CA PHE A 85 -9.60 38.56 2.77
C PHE A 85 -9.92 39.23 4.10
N PHE A 86 -10.20 38.45 5.16
CA PHE A 86 -10.64 38.99 6.46
C PHE A 86 -9.49 39.44 7.38
N LEU A 87 -8.34 38.75 7.35
CA LEU A 87 -7.18 39.11 8.18
C LEU A 87 -6.24 40.09 7.45
N GLY A 88 -6.50 40.37 6.17
CA GLY A 88 -5.57 41.12 5.32
C GLY A 88 -4.28 40.33 5.04
N SER A 89 -3.45 40.85 4.14
CA SER A 89 -2.14 40.28 3.82
C SER A 89 -1.03 41.20 4.33
N PRO A 90 0.05 40.67 4.93
CA PRO A 90 1.24 41.47 5.29
C PRO A 90 1.99 42.05 4.08
N ILE A 91 1.58 41.71 2.86
CA ILE A 91 2.28 42.04 1.63
C ILE A 91 1.94 43.47 1.20
N PRO A 92 2.95 44.34 0.99
CA PRO A 92 2.74 45.67 0.45
C PRO A 92 2.08 45.57 -0.93
N GLY A 93 0.92 46.19 -1.10
CA GLY A 93 0.19 46.21 -2.36
C GLY A 93 -0.26 47.62 -2.71
N SER A 94 -0.21 47.94 -4.00
CA SER A 94 -0.60 49.24 -4.55
C SER A 94 -2.09 49.27 -4.93
N HIS A 95 -2.69 48.11 -5.23
CA HIS A 95 -4.07 48.00 -5.67
C HIS A 95 -4.97 47.52 -4.53
N VAL A 96 -5.73 48.44 -3.92
CA VAL A 96 -6.69 48.13 -2.84
C VAL A 96 -8.02 47.66 -3.44
N LEU A 97 -8.51 46.50 -3.01
CA LEU A 97 -9.80 45.93 -3.40
C LEU A 97 -10.91 46.30 -2.41
N ALA A 98 -10.61 46.27 -1.11
CA ALA A 98 -11.55 46.57 -0.05
C ALA A 98 -10.81 47.11 1.17
N ASP A 99 -11.42 48.03 1.91
CA ASP A 99 -10.91 48.52 3.19
C ASP A 99 -11.83 48.01 4.30
N LEU A 100 -11.36 47.04 5.09
CA LEU A 100 -12.12 46.51 6.21
C LEU A 100 -11.77 47.32 7.47
N PRO A 101 -12.76 47.66 8.34
CA PRO A 101 -12.49 48.39 9.56
C PRO A 101 -11.46 47.64 10.41
N GLU A 102 -10.33 48.28 10.69
CA GLU A 102 -9.28 47.71 11.54
C GLU A 102 -9.79 47.67 12.98
N VAL A 103 -9.86 46.46 13.54
CA VAL A 103 -10.10 46.31 14.97
C VAL A 103 -8.73 46.40 15.66
N PRO A 104 -8.47 47.40 16.52
CA PRO A 104 -7.21 47.47 17.23
C PRO A 104 -7.11 46.27 18.19
N LEU A 105 -6.22 45.32 17.87
CA LEU A 105 -5.98 44.20 18.76
C LEU A 105 -5.07 44.63 19.93
N PRO A 106 -5.32 44.11 21.15
CA PRO A 106 -4.48 44.38 22.32
C PRO A 106 -3.02 43.94 22.12
N ASP A 107 -2.10 44.56 22.86
CA ASP A 107 -0.65 44.53 22.60
C ASP A 107 -0.01 43.13 22.47
N TRP A 108 -0.63 42.10 23.06
CA TRP A 108 -0.19 40.71 22.99
C TRP A 108 -0.46 40.04 21.63
N ALA A 109 -1.29 40.65 20.77
CA ALA A 109 -1.68 40.16 19.44
C ALA A 109 -1.23 41.10 18.30
N LYS A 110 -0.19 41.92 18.50
CA LYS A 110 0.39 42.84 17.50
C LYS A 110 0.89 42.19 16.20
N GLY A 111 1.00 40.85 16.16
CA GLY A 111 1.37 40.09 14.96
C GLY A 111 0.20 39.70 14.05
N VAL A 112 -1.05 39.87 14.50
CA VAL A 112 -2.25 39.51 13.73
C VAL A 112 -3.08 40.78 13.53
N ARG A 113 -3.14 41.28 12.30
CA ARG A 113 -4.13 42.31 11.92
C ARG A 113 -5.45 41.60 11.64
N VAL A 114 -6.54 42.08 12.24
CA VAL A 114 -7.91 41.65 11.89
C VAL A 114 -8.57 42.85 11.24
N GLY A 115 -8.88 42.74 9.95
CA GLY A 115 -9.26 43.88 9.12
C GLY A 115 -8.06 44.68 8.58
N GLY A 116 -8.35 45.71 7.80
CA GLY A 116 -7.40 46.54 7.07
C GLY A 116 -7.57 46.48 5.54
N ARG A 117 -6.65 47.12 4.82
CA ARG A 117 -6.67 47.19 3.35
C ARG A 117 -6.39 45.82 2.74
N VAL A 118 -7.39 45.26 2.05
CA VAL A 118 -7.26 44.06 1.23
C VAL A 118 -6.69 44.46 -0.12
N THR A 119 -5.47 44.01 -0.42
CA THR A 119 -4.78 44.31 -1.69
C THR A 119 -4.91 43.18 -2.71
N ALA A 120 -4.86 43.53 -3.99
CA ALA A 120 -4.90 42.56 -5.09
C ALA A 120 -3.70 41.63 -5.03
N GLU A 121 -2.53 42.21 -4.77
CA GLU A 121 -1.24 41.53 -4.59
C GLU A 121 -1.31 40.50 -3.46
N GLY A 122 -1.91 40.89 -2.32
CA GLY A 122 -2.10 40.00 -1.18
C GLY A 122 -3.02 38.82 -1.48
N MET A 123 -4.10 39.07 -2.22
CA MET A 123 -5.04 38.02 -2.64
C MET A 123 -4.41 37.05 -3.65
N VAL A 124 -3.64 37.57 -4.61
CA VAL A 124 -2.90 36.76 -5.59
C VAL A 124 -1.85 35.89 -4.91
N PHE A 125 -1.12 36.43 -3.94
CA PHE A 125 -0.18 35.63 -3.14
C PHE A 125 -0.88 34.50 -2.37
N ALA A 126 -1.99 34.81 -1.69
CA ALA A 126 -2.77 33.81 -0.96
C ALA A 126 -3.33 32.72 -1.90
N LEU A 127 -3.76 33.11 -3.11
CA LEU A 127 -4.17 32.21 -4.17
C LEU A 127 -3.03 31.28 -4.61
N TYR A 128 -1.83 31.80 -4.84
CA TYR A 128 -0.68 31.00 -5.27
C TYR A 128 -0.28 29.96 -4.23
N ASP A 129 -0.19 30.37 -2.96
CA ASP A 129 0.09 29.44 -1.87
C ASP A 129 -1.05 28.43 -1.63
N GLY A 130 -2.30 28.89 -1.72
CA GLY A 130 -3.48 28.02 -1.56
C GLY A 130 -3.54 26.98 -2.66
N LEU A 131 -3.25 27.37 -3.90
CA LEU A 131 -3.19 26.48 -5.05
C LEU A 131 -2.07 25.45 -4.90
N LYS A 132 -0.92 25.84 -4.33
CA LYS A 132 0.17 24.91 -4.01
C LYS A 132 -0.29 23.82 -3.04
N LEU A 133 -0.92 24.20 -1.92
CA LEU A 133 -1.47 23.25 -0.95
C LEU A 133 -2.56 22.35 -1.56
N ALA A 134 -3.46 22.94 -2.36
CA ALA A 134 -4.49 22.18 -3.07
C ALA A 134 -3.87 21.16 -4.03
N THR A 135 -2.83 21.54 -4.78
CA THR A 135 -2.12 20.66 -5.72
C THR A 135 -1.46 19.48 -5.01
N LEU A 136 -0.80 19.72 -3.88
CA LEU A 136 -0.22 18.65 -3.05
C LEU A 136 -1.28 17.65 -2.60
N LEU A 137 -2.43 18.15 -2.15
CA LEU A 137 -3.54 17.31 -1.73
C LEU A 137 -4.16 16.52 -2.88
N ILE A 138 -4.25 17.12 -4.07
CA ILE A 138 -4.73 16.46 -5.31
C ILE A 138 -3.76 15.35 -5.74
N CYS A 139 -2.44 15.54 -5.61
CA CYS A 139 -1.45 14.50 -5.90
C CYS A 139 -1.62 13.29 -4.96
N VAL A 140 -1.85 13.53 -3.67
CA VAL A 140 -2.18 12.46 -2.69
C VAL A 140 -3.50 11.77 -3.06
N GLY A 141 -4.51 12.54 -3.48
CA GLY A 141 -5.76 12.01 -4.00
C GLY A 141 -5.58 11.12 -5.23
N ALA A 142 -4.69 11.50 -6.15
CA ALA A 142 -4.37 10.71 -7.33
C ALA A 142 -3.72 9.37 -6.96
N ALA A 143 -2.77 9.36 -6.01
CA ALA A 143 -2.16 8.14 -5.49
C ALA A 143 -3.23 7.17 -4.92
N ASN A 144 -4.13 7.68 -4.09
CA ASN A 144 -5.19 6.88 -3.46
C ASN A 144 -6.26 6.38 -4.45
N ALA A 145 -6.53 7.13 -5.52
CA ALA A 145 -7.47 6.73 -6.55
C ALA A 145 -6.91 5.64 -7.48
N LEU A 146 -5.59 5.67 -7.74
CA LEU A 146 -4.91 4.76 -8.66
C LEU A 146 -4.34 3.51 -7.98
N ALA A 147 -3.95 3.59 -6.70
CA ALA A 147 -3.40 2.47 -5.95
C ALA A 147 -4.46 1.79 -5.07
N ASN A 148 -4.56 0.46 -5.15
CA ASN A 148 -5.39 -0.30 -4.21
C ASN A 148 -4.68 -0.37 -2.84
N PRO A 149 -5.27 0.18 -1.76
CA PRO A 149 -4.63 0.24 -0.44
C PRO A 149 -4.35 -1.15 0.15
N ALA A 150 -5.23 -2.13 -0.08
CA ALA A 150 -5.02 -3.50 0.38
C ALA A 150 -3.87 -4.19 -0.36
N ARG A 151 -3.65 -3.87 -1.65
CA ARG A 151 -2.48 -4.36 -2.40
C ARG A 151 -1.18 -3.70 -1.93
N LEU A 152 -1.22 -2.40 -1.64
CA LEU A 152 -0.06 -1.68 -1.11
C LEU A 152 0.39 -2.29 0.23
N LEU A 153 -0.56 -2.57 1.11
CA LEU A 153 -0.29 -3.18 2.40
C LEU A 153 0.33 -4.58 2.28
N LYS A 154 -0.11 -5.37 1.30
CA LYS A 154 0.48 -6.69 0.98
C LYS A 154 1.90 -6.59 0.41
N SER A 155 2.28 -5.44 -0.17
CA SER A 155 3.62 -5.19 -0.68
C SER A 155 4.62 -4.68 0.37
N LEU A 156 4.18 -4.46 1.62
CA LEU A 156 5.08 -4.05 2.70
C LEU A 156 6.11 -5.15 3.01
N PRO A 157 7.33 -4.75 3.44
CA PRO A 157 8.37 -5.70 3.85
C PRO A 157 7.88 -6.58 5.00
N GLY A 158 8.41 -7.80 5.08
CA GLY A 158 8.02 -8.78 6.11
C GLY A 158 8.21 -8.28 7.55
N ALA A 159 9.12 -7.34 7.79
CA ALA A 159 9.30 -6.70 9.09
C ALA A 159 8.02 -6.02 9.62
N LEU A 160 7.13 -5.59 8.72
CA LEU A 160 5.85 -4.97 9.06
C LEU A 160 4.69 -5.96 9.00
N TYR A 161 4.95 -7.27 9.00
CA TYR A 161 3.91 -8.29 8.85
C TYR A 161 2.84 -8.18 9.94
N GLU A 162 3.23 -8.01 11.20
CA GLU A 162 2.29 -7.90 12.33
C GLU A 162 1.39 -6.66 12.20
N ALA A 163 1.99 -5.50 11.91
CA ALA A 163 1.26 -4.27 11.62
C ALA A 163 0.38 -4.40 10.37
N GLY A 164 0.88 -5.08 9.33
CA GLY A 164 0.14 -5.34 8.09
C GLY A 164 -1.09 -6.21 8.31
N VAL A 165 -0.97 -7.29 9.09
CA VAL A 165 -2.11 -8.15 9.45
C VAL A 165 -3.14 -7.35 10.23
N ALA A 166 -2.73 -6.58 11.23
CA ALA A 166 -3.63 -5.72 12.00
C ALA A 166 -4.42 -4.75 11.09
N VAL A 167 -3.76 -4.10 10.14
CA VAL A 167 -4.42 -3.17 9.22
C VAL A 167 -5.33 -3.91 8.21
N VAL A 168 -4.93 -5.07 7.67
CA VAL A 168 -5.81 -5.88 6.80
C VAL A 168 -7.09 -6.29 7.55
N VAL A 169 -6.92 -6.77 8.78
CA VAL A 169 -8.02 -7.17 9.66
C VAL A 169 -8.92 -5.97 9.95
N ALA A 170 -8.36 -4.81 10.31
CA ALA A 170 -9.11 -3.58 10.54
C ALA A 170 -9.90 -3.13 9.29
N MET A 171 -9.28 -3.16 8.10
CA MET A 171 -9.96 -2.82 6.85
C MET A 171 -11.12 -3.76 6.52
N THR A 172 -11.07 -5.00 6.98
CA THR A 172 -12.13 -6.01 6.77
C THR A 172 -13.24 -5.85 7.81
N PHE A 173 -12.90 -5.56 9.07
CA PHE A 173 -13.89 -5.36 10.13
C PHE A 173 -14.57 -4.00 10.11
N ALA A 174 -13.90 -2.94 9.65
CA ALA A 174 -14.47 -1.60 9.57
C ALA A 174 -15.84 -1.55 8.85
N PRO A 175 -16.04 -2.11 7.64
CA PRO A 175 -17.35 -2.10 6.99
C PRO A 175 -18.40 -2.91 7.78
N ASN A 176 -18.00 -4.00 8.43
CA ASN A 176 -18.89 -4.82 9.25
C ASN A 176 -19.38 -4.05 10.50
N LEU A 177 -18.47 -3.35 11.18
CA LEU A 177 -18.82 -2.49 12.32
C LEU A 177 -19.77 -1.37 11.91
N VAL A 178 -19.57 -0.75 10.75
CA VAL A 178 -20.51 0.26 10.21
C VAL A 178 -21.88 -0.35 9.96
N ALA A 179 -21.96 -1.56 9.42
CA ALA A 179 -23.22 -2.25 9.21
C ALA A 179 -23.93 -2.57 10.53
N ASP A 180 -23.19 -3.03 11.55
CA ASP A 180 -23.73 -3.30 12.89
C ASP A 180 -24.26 -2.03 13.56
N VAL A 181 -23.52 -0.93 13.49
CA VAL A 181 -23.96 0.37 13.99
C VAL A 181 -25.25 0.81 13.30
N ARG A 182 -25.36 0.64 11.98
CA ARG A 182 -26.57 0.97 11.22
C ARG A 182 -27.75 0.11 11.63
N ARG A 183 -27.56 -1.21 11.76
CA ARG A 183 -28.58 -2.15 12.25
C ARG A 183 -29.06 -1.79 13.65
N LEU A 184 -28.14 -1.50 14.57
CA LEU A 184 -28.46 -1.14 15.95
C LEU A 184 -29.17 0.21 16.07
N ARG A 185 -28.78 1.21 15.24
CA ARG A 185 -29.52 2.48 15.16
C ARG A 185 -30.94 2.26 14.63
N ALA A 186 -31.13 1.44 13.61
CA ALA A 186 -32.46 1.12 13.07
C ALA A 186 -33.34 0.41 14.10
N ALA A 187 -32.83 -0.62 14.79
CA ALA A 187 -33.57 -1.34 15.83
C ALA A 187 -34.01 -0.42 16.98
N ARG A 188 -33.17 0.56 17.37
CA ARG A 188 -33.53 1.51 18.42
C ARG A 188 -34.55 2.56 17.98
N ARG A 189 -34.49 3.00 16.72
CA ARG A 189 -35.54 3.83 16.12
C ARG A 189 -36.89 3.14 16.15
N LEU A 190 -36.93 1.84 15.84
CA LEU A 190 -38.16 1.03 15.94
C LEU A 190 -38.67 0.88 17.39
N ARG A 191 -37.77 0.97 18.38
CA ARG A 191 -38.12 0.93 19.82
C ARG A 191 -38.42 2.32 20.40
N GLY A 192 -38.59 3.35 19.57
CA GLY A 192 -38.86 4.73 20.01
C GLY A 192 -37.73 5.37 20.84
N ARG A 193 -36.53 4.77 20.84
CA ARG A 193 -35.40 5.24 21.65
C ARG A 193 -34.62 6.31 20.89
N PRO A 194 -34.23 7.42 21.54
CA PRO A 194 -33.45 8.47 20.91
C PRO A 194 -32.09 7.94 20.46
N ASP A 195 -31.76 8.14 19.18
CA ASP A 195 -30.52 7.66 18.57
C ASP A 195 -29.47 8.78 18.37
N ARG A 196 -29.81 10.03 18.75
CA ARG A 196 -28.96 11.22 18.67
C ARG A 196 -28.47 11.67 20.06
N GLY A 197 -27.29 12.30 20.09
CA GLY A 197 -26.66 12.82 21.31
C GLY A 197 -25.67 11.87 21.97
N LEU A 198 -24.95 12.38 22.99
CA LEU A 198 -23.91 11.65 23.74
C LEU A 198 -24.43 10.36 24.38
N ARG A 199 -25.61 10.41 25.01
CA ARG A 199 -26.28 9.22 25.58
C ARG A 199 -26.64 8.20 24.50
N GLY A 200 -27.15 8.68 23.36
CA GLY A 200 -27.41 7.85 22.19
C GLY A 200 -26.15 7.16 21.69
N LEU A 201 -25.01 7.88 21.63
CA LEU A 201 -23.70 7.36 21.21
C LEU A 201 -23.19 6.26 22.14
N VAL A 202 -23.19 6.48 23.46
CA VAL A 202 -22.76 5.46 24.45
C VAL A 202 -23.61 4.18 24.32
N GLN A 203 -24.92 4.34 24.14
CA GLN A 203 -25.84 3.21 23.99
C GLN A 203 -25.72 2.46 22.65
N VAL A 204 -25.13 3.07 21.59
CA VAL A 204 -24.78 2.31 20.35
C VAL A 204 -23.40 1.71 20.49
N GLY A 205 -22.49 2.50 21.08
CA GLY A 205 -21.08 2.20 21.15
C GLY A 205 -20.81 0.97 21.99
N LEU A 206 -21.41 0.89 23.18
CA LEU A 206 -21.14 -0.20 24.12
C LEU A 206 -21.48 -1.59 23.52
N PRO A 207 -22.68 -1.86 22.95
CA PRO A 207 -22.97 -3.16 22.34
C PRO A 207 -22.14 -3.46 21.09
N VAL A 208 -21.76 -2.42 20.33
CA VAL A 208 -20.91 -2.61 19.15
C VAL A 208 -19.47 -2.94 19.55
N LEU A 209 -18.98 -2.35 20.64
CA LEU A 209 -17.67 -2.68 21.21
C LEU A 209 -17.66 -4.10 21.78
N GLU A 210 -18.70 -4.50 22.50
CA GLU A 210 -18.89 -5.87 22.98
C GLU A 210 -18.86 -6.87 21.81
N GLY A 211 -19.68 -6.67 20.77
CA GLY A 211 -19.67 -7.52 19.59
C GLY A 211 -18.39 -7.41 18.74
N ALA A 212 -17.61 -6.34 18.87
CA ALA A 212 -16.27 -6.25 18.28
C ALA A 212 -15.25 -7.07 19.08
N LEU A 213 -15.34 -7.05 20.41
CA LEU A 213 -14.48 -7.83 21.31
C LEU A 213 -14.70 -9.32 21.10
N GLU A 214 -15.95 -9.79 21.09
CA GLU A 214 -16.27 -11.20 20.80
C GLU A 214 -15.69 -11.67 19.46
N ARG A 215 -15.88 -10.89 18.40
CA ARG A 215 -15.30 -11.21 17.08
C ARG A 215 -13.77 -11.15 17.08
N SER A 216 -13.17 -10.24 17.83
CA SER A 216 -11.70 -10.16 17.95
C SER A 216 -11.14 -11.40 18.65
N VAL A 217 -11.81 -11.89 19.70
CA VAL A 217 -11.44 -13.12 20.43
C VAL A 217 -11.61 -14.34 19.52
N ALA A 218 -12.75 -14.44 18.83
CA ALA A 218 -12.99 -15.53 17.88
C ALA A 218 -11.97 -15.54 16.72
N LEU A 219 -11.62 -14.36 16.18
CA LEU A 219 -10.59 -14.26 15.16
C LEU A 219 -9.22 -14.63 15.71
N ALA A 220 -8.86 -14.19 16.92
CA ALA A 220 -7.59 -14.54 17.55
C ALA A 220 -7.46 -16.05 17.73
N ALA A 221 -8.50 -16.72 18.22
CA ALA A 221 -8.53 -18.18 18.36
C ALA A 221 -8.38 -18.90 16.99
N ALA A 222 -9.07 -18.41 15.95
CA ALA A 222 -8.95 -18.94 14.59
C ALA A 222 -7.56 -18.70 13.97
N MET A 223 -6.91 -17.58 14.31
CA MET A 223 -5.55 -17.26 13.88
C MET A 223 -4.54 -18.20 14.55
N ASP A 224 -4.68 -18.44 15.86
CA ASP A 224 -3.82 -19.34 16.62
C ASP A 224 -3.93 -20.79 16.11
N ALA A 225 -5.16 -21.28 15.87
CA ALA A 225 -5.40 -22.61 15.30
C ALA A 225 -4.77 -22.80 13.90
N ARG A 226 -4.66 -21.72 13.11
CA ARG A 226 -3.99 -21.73 11.79
C ARG A 226 -2.48 -21.55 11.90
N GLY A 227 -1.94 -21.38 13.12
CA GLY A 227 -0.53 -21.21 13.40
C GLY A 227 0.03 -19.83 13.04
N TYR A 228 -0.82 -18.80 13.01
CA TYR A 228 -0.36 -17.40 12.93
C TYR A 228 0.43 -17.03 14.19
N GLY A 229 1.44 -16.15 14.07
CA GLY A 229 2.27 -15.71 15.20
C GLY A 229 3.55 -16.54 15.43
N ARG A 230 3.71 -17.68 14.76
CA ARG A 230 5.00 -18.40 14.74
C ARG A 230 6.06 -17.59 14.00
N THR A 231 6.96 -16.98 14.77
CA THR A 231 8.16 -16.31 14.25
C THR A 231 9.26 -17.33 13.99
N ALA A 232 10.04 -17.14 12.93
CA ALA A 232 11.25 -17.94 12.73
C ALA A 232 12.25 -17.60 13.86
N GLN A 233 12.83 -18.61 14.49
CA GLN A 233 13.90 -18.42 15.48
C GLN A 233 15.10 -17.77 14.78
N VAL A 234 15.47 -16.57 15.21
CA VAL A 234 16.57 -15.79 14.63
C VAL A 234 17.61 -15.52 15.71
N THR A 235 18.89 -15.62 15.35
CA THR A 235 20.01 -15.35 16.25
C THR A 235 19.91 -13.95 16.87
N ARG A 236 20.25 -13.81 18.17
CA ARG A 236 20.23 -12.52 18.89
C ARG A 236 20.98 -11.41 18.15
N ALA A 237 22.09 -11.72 17.50
CA ALA A 237 22.86 -10.78 16.68
C ALA A 237 22.00 -10.13 15.59
N VAL A 238 21.26 -10.92 14.80
CA VAL A 238 20.35 -10.42 13.77
C VAL A 238 19.27 -9.52 14.38
N ARG A 239 18.84 -9.80 15.62
CA ARG A 239 17.88 -8.97 16.34
C ARG A 239 18.41 -7.57 16.59
N HIS A 240 19.57 -7.49 17.24
CA HIS A 240 20.22 -6.22 17.55
C HIS A 240 20.62 -5.45 16.29
N THR A 241 21.16 -6.14 15.26
CA THR A 241 21.51 -5.51 13.98
C THR A 241 20.28 -4.93 13.29
N THR A 242 19.15 -5.63 13.26
CA THR A 242 17.90 -5.07 12.71
C THR A 242 17.49 -3.80 13.46
N THR A 243 17.43 -3.85 14.79
CA THR A 243 17.03 -2.70 15.61
C THR A 243 17.97 -1.51 15.42
N ALA A 244 19.28 -1.75 15.40
CA ALA A 244 20.30 -0.73 15.19
C ALA A 244 20.18 -0.11 13.79
N LEU A 245 20.02 -0.91 12.73
CA LEU A 245 19.83 -0.40 11.38
C LEU A 245 18.51 0.39 11.23
N THR A 246 17.41 -0.08 11.83
CA THR A 246 16.13 0.63 11.73
C THR A 246 16.13 1.94 12.51
N LEU A 247 16.64 1.95 13.75
CA LEU A 247 16.69 3.16 14.57
C LEU A 247 17.75 4.13 14.05
N GLY A 248 18.94 3.64 13.71
CA GLY A 248 20.00 4.44 13.11
C GLY A 248 19.59 5.02 11.76
N GLY A 249 18.93 4.22 10.91
CA GLY A 249 18.36 4.69 9.66
C GLY A 249 17.32 5.79 9.86
N LEU A 250 16.39 5.61 10.82
CA LEU A 250 15.38 6.63 11.14
C LEU A 250 16.02 7.92 11.67
N LEU A 251 17.00 7.83 12.57
CA LEU A 251 17.77 8.97 13.08
C LEU A 251 18.51 9.70 11.95
N CYS A 252 19.16 8.98 11.04
CA CYS A 252 19.80 9.58 9.87
C CYS A 252 18.77 10.23 8.93
N VAL A 253 17.57 9.67 8.75
CA VAL A 253 16.51 10.32 7.97
C VAL A 253 16.06 11.64 8.63
N CYS A 254 15.88 11.66 9.95
CA CYS A 254 15.56 12.88 10.69
C CYS A 254 16.67 13.92 10.55
N ALA A 255 17.93 13.52 10.78
CA ALA A 255 19.09 14.40 10.67
C ALA A 255 19.29 14.92 9.24
N GLY A 256 19.13 14.07 8.23
CA GLY A 256 19.23 14.44 6.82
C GLY A 256 18.12 15.40 6.37
N THR A 257 16.89 15.16 6.81
CA THR A 257 15.75 16.06 6.56
C THR A 257 15.97 17.42 7.21
N TYR A 258 16.43 17.44 8.46
CA TYR A 258 16.81 18.67 9.15
C TYR A 258 17.93 19.41 8.42
N GLY A 259 18.97 18.69 7.97
CA GLY A 259 20.08 19.26 7.19
C GLY A 259 19.63 19.89 5.88
N LEU A 260 18.67 19.28 5.18
CA LEU A 260 18.08 19.86 3.95
C LEU A 260 17.23 21.12 4.21
N LEU A 261 16.69 21.28 5.41
CA LEU A 261 15.92 22.46 5.81
C LEU A 261 16.81 23.57 6.39
N ALA A 262 18.04 23.25 6.80
CA ALA A 262 18.99 24.21 7.37
C ALA A 262 19.72 25.02 6.29
N ALA A 263 19.91 26.32 6.54
CA ALA A 263 20.49 27.26 5.57
C ALA A 263 21.91 26.89 5.08
N GLN A 264 22.73 26.27 5.93
CA GLN A 264 24.08 25.77 5.56
C GLN A 264 24.17 24.24 5.43
N GLY A 265 23.07 23.50 5.59
CA GLY A 265 23.07 22.03 5.67
C GLY A 265 22.95 21.30 4.33
N ALA A 266 22.82 22.02 3.22
CA ALA A 266 22.50 21.45 1.90
C ALA A 266 23.52 20.42 1.40
N GLY A 267 24.81 20.59 1.70
CA GLY A 267 25.88 19.69 1.23
C GLY A 267 25.87 18.30 1.89
N PHE A 268 25.51 18.21 3.17
CA PHE A 268 25.52 16.94 3.92
C PHE A 268 24.11 16.38 4.16
N GLY A 269 23.05 17.18 4.04
CA GLY A 269 21.67 16.75 4.27
C GLY A 269 21.23 15.63 3.32
N LEU A 270 21.52 15.76 2.03
CA LEU A 270 21.17 14.77 1.01
C LEU A 270 21.89 13.43 1.17
N PRO A 271 23.23 13.36 1.31
CA PRO A 271 23.92 12.08 1.53
C PRO A 271 23.53 11.41 2.86
N VAL A 272 23.31 12.19 3.93
CA VAL A 272 22.86 11.65 5.23
C VAL A 272 21.44 11.09 5.12
N LEU A 273 20.53 11.78 4.42
CA LEU A 273 19.18 11.29 4.15
C LEU A 273 19.21 9.98 3.36
N LEU A 274 19.98 9.91 2.27
CA LEU A 274 20.11 8.71 1.44
C LEU A 274 20.68 7.54 2.24
N THR A 275 21.71 7.78 3.05
CA THR A 275 22.30 6.77 3.93
C THR A 275 21.28 6.28 4.96
N GLY A 276 20.51 7.19 5.56
CA GLY A 276 19.43 6.85 6.48
C GLY A 276 18.34 5.98 5.85
N VAL A 277 17.92 6.31 4.62
CA VAL A 277 16.96 5.50 3.86
C VAL A 277 17.52 4.10 3.58
N VAL A 278 18.78 4.00 3.14
CA VAL A 278 19.43 2.70 2.89
C VAL A 278 19.52 1.86 4.16
N LEU A 279 19.95 2.45 5.28
CA LEU A 279 20.03 1.78 6.57
C LEU A 279 18.65 1.31 7.05
N ALA A 280 17.62 2.16 6.95
CA ALA A 280 16.26 1.80 7.32
C ALA A 280 15.71 0.66 6.45
N LEU A 281 15.93 0.70 5.13
CA LEU A 281 15.52 -0.35 4.20
C LEU A 281 16.26 -1.66 4.45
N ALA A 282 17.56 -1.61 4.74
CA ALA A 282 18.36 -2.77 5.10
C ALA A 282 17.89 -3.39 6.42
N GLY A 283 17.57 -2.56 7.43
CA GLY A 283 16.95 -2.99 8.69
C GLY A 283 15.60 -3.68 8.44
N LEU A 284 14.70 -3.08 7.65
CA LEU A 284 13.42 -3.68 7.29
C LEU A 284 13.57 -4.99 6.48
N ARG A 285 14.54 -5.07 5.58
CA ARG A 285 14.82 -6.28 4.79
C ARG A 285 15.35 -7.41 5.67
N LEU A 286 16.24 -7.10 6.62
CA LEU A 286 16.78 -8.06 7.58
C LEU A 286 15.69 -8.53 8.56
N GLY A 287 14.85 -7.60 9.05
CA GLY A 287 13.67 -7.92 9.86
C GLY A 287 12.64 -8.79 9.14
N GLY A 288 12.54 -8.67 7.80
CA GLY A 288 11.67 -9.51 6.99
C GLY A 288 12.07 -10.99 6.93
N ARG A 289 13.30 -11.35 7.29
CA ARG A 289 13.75 -12.76 7.34
C ARG A 289 13.13 -13.55 8.49
N ARG A 290 12.47 -12.87 9.44
CA ARG A 290 11.83 -13.49 10.61
C ARG A 290 10.44 -14.07 10.33
N THR A 291 9.84 -13.69 9.21
CA THR A 291 8.48 -14.10 8.86
C THR A 291 8.52 -15.37 8.00
N ALA A 292 8.11 -16.51 8.57
CA ALA A 292 7.91 -17.73 7.80
C ALA A 292 6.74 -17.53 6.82
N ARG A 293 7.01 -17.55 5.51
CA ARG A 293 5.99 -17.39 4.47
C ARG A 293 5.69 -18.73 3.79
N THR A 294 4.50 -19.26 4.01
CA THR A 294 3.95 -20.38 3.23
C THR A 294 3.33 -19.83 1.95
N ARG A 295 4.19 -19.61 0.95
CA ARG A 295 3.83 -19.38 -0.47
C ARG A 295 2.88 -18.20 -0.75
N TYR A 296 3.38 -16.98 -0.59
CA TYR A 296 2.78 -15.78 -1.19
C TYR A 296 3.36 -15.56 -2.59
N ARG A 297 2.53 -15.32 -3.62
CA ARG A 297 2.99 -14.93 -4.96
C ARG A 297 2.99 -13.40 -5.04
N PRO A 298 4.15 -12.73 -4.87
CA PRO A 298 4.20 -11.27 -4.82
C PRO A 298 3.86 -10.65 -6.17
N ASP A 299 3.26 -9.46 -6.13
CA ASP A 299 3.15 -8.60 -7.30
C ASP A 299 4.57 -8.22 -7.77
N ARG A 300 4.90 -8.55 -9.01
CA ARG A 300 6.24 -8.29 -9.55
C ARG A 300 6.39 -6.82 -9.92
N TRP A 301 7.51 -6.22 -9.54
CA TRP A 301 7.89 -4.90 -10.02
C TRP A 301 8.38 -5.00 -11.47
N GLY A 302 7.46 -4.88 -12.43
CA GLY A 302 7.76 -5.01 -13.85
C GLY A 302 8.38 -3.75 -14.47
N PRO A 303 8.83 -3.83 -15.75
CA PRO A 303 9.42 -2.69 -16.45
C PRO A 303 8.46 -1.48 -16.56
N ARG A 304 7.15 -1.71 -16.64
CA ARG A 304 6.15 -0.63 -16.63
C ARG A 304 6.06 0.10 -15.30
N ALA A 305 6.24 -0.62 -14.19
CA ALA A 305 6.28 0.00 -12.86
C ALA A 305 7.50 0.93 -12.76
N TRP A 306 8.66 0.49 -13.27
CA TRP A 306 9.85 1.33 -13.41
C TRP A 306 9.59 2.57 -14.27
N LEU A 307 8.98 2.43 -15.44
CA LEU A 307 8.70 3.60 -16.31
C LEU A 307 7.76 4.61 -15.65
N VAL A 308 6.72 4.14 -14.95
CA VAL A 308 5.80 5.03 -14.20
C VAL A 308 6.55 5.75 -13.08
N THR A 309 7.35 5.03 -12.30
CA THR A 309 8.17 5.63 -11.24
C THR A 309 9.21 6.61 -11.77
N LEU A 310 9.93 6.24 -12.84
CA LEU A 310 10.91 7.09 -13.51
C LEU A 310 10.27 8.34 -14.09
N SER A 311 9.05 8.26 -14.62
CA SER A 311 8.35 9.45 -15.12
C SER A 311 8.07 10.48 -14.02
N GLY A 312 7.60 10.04 -12.85
CA GLY A 312 7.38 10.95 -11.71
C GLY A 312 8.68 11.47 -11.11
N ALA A 313 9.70 10.59 -11.02
CA ALA A 313 11.03 10.98 -10.57
C ALA A 313 11.67 12.01 -11.52
N ALA A 314 11.55 11.84 -12.84
CA ALA A 314 12.03 12.79 -13.83
C ALA A 314 11.35 14.17 -13.69
N VAL A 315 10.02 14.20 -13.51
CA VAL A 315 9.28 15.45 -13.25
C VAL A 315 9.84 16.15 -12.00
N ALA A 316 10.04 15.39 -10.90
CA ALA A 316 10.59 15.94 -9.66
C ALA A 316 12.02 16.47 -9.85
N THR A 317 12.92 15.68 -10.44
CA THR A 317 14.32 16.05 -10.66
C THR A 317 14.43 17.29 -11.54
N VAL A 318 13.71 17.35 -12.66
CA VAL A 318 13.78 18.51 -13.56
C VAL A 318 13.20 19.76 -12.90
N MET A 319 12.14 19.65 -12.08
CA MET A 319 11.61 20.80 -11.33
C MET A 319 12.55 21.27 -10.21
N ILE A 320 13.27 20.36 -9.57
CA ILE A 320 14.33 20.71 -8.62
C ILE A 320 15.47 21.45 -9.35
N LEU A 321 15.96 20.92 -10.47
CA LEU A 321 17.02 21.59 -11.24
C LEU A 321 16.54 22.95 -11.80
N ALA A 322 15.28 23.04 -12.24
CA ALA A 322 14.71 24.27 -12.77
C ALA A 322 14.55 25.35 -11.69
N SER A 323 14.31 24.95 -10.43
CA SER A 323 14.23 25.89 -9.31
C SER A 323 15.54 26.60 -9.02
N ASP A 324 16.69 25.96 -9.32
CA ASP A 324 18.00 26.58 -9.18
C ASP A 324 18.37 27.40 -10.44
N ALA A 325 18.02 26.90 -11.62
CA ALA A 325 18.35 27.56 -12.89
C ALA A 325 17.48 28.80 -13.20
N SER A 326 16.22 28.84 -12.73
CA SER A 326 15.27 29.91 -13.03
C SER A 326 14.31 30.24 -11.88
N PRO A 327 14.80 30.74 -10.73
CA PRO A 327 13.96 30.98 -9.54
C PRO A 327 12.76 31.89 -9.80
N THR A 328 12.95 32.95 -10.59
CA THR A 328 11.91 33.94 -10.93
C THR A 328 10.79 33.38 -11.81
N ALA A 329 11.05 32.31 -12.57
CA ALA A 329 10.05 31.67 -13.42
C ALA A 329 9.16 30.68 -12.65
N LEU A 330 9.71 30.01 -11.63
CA LEU A 330 8.95 29.10 -10.75
C LEU A 330 8.25 29.83 -9.59
N HIS A 331 8.79 30.97 -9.18
CA HIS A 331 8.25 31.81 -8.12
C HIS A 331 7.98 33.24 -8.63
N PRO A 332 6.92 33.43 -9.44
CA PRO A 332 6.55 34.77 -9.90
C PRO A 332 6.22 35.65 -8.69
N PRO A 333 6.83 36.84 -8.57
CA PRO A 333 6.57 37.74 -7.45
C PRO A 333 5.12 38.25 -7.52
N ALA A 334 4.48 38.35 -6.35
CA ALA A 334 3.14 38.94 -6.24
C ALA A 334 3.16 40.48 -6.35
N VAL A 335 4.34 41.09 -6.22
CA VAL A 335 4.56 42.54 -6.26
C VAL A 335 5.77 42.83 -7.19
N PRO A 336 5.61 43.61 -8.27
CA PRO A 336 4.37 44.17 -8.83
C PRO A 336 3.47 43.08 -9.47
N LEU A 337 2.18 43.36 -9.63
CA LEU A 337 1.25 42.48 -10.33
C LEU A 337 1.69 42.29 -11.78
N THR A 338 2.27 41.14 -12.07
CA THR A 338 2.65 40.73 -13.41
C THR A 338 1.97 39.41 -13.74
N ALA A 339 1.48 39.28 -14.98
CA ALA A 339 0.88 38.03 -15.42
C ALA A 339 1.96 36.93 -15.42
N PRO A 340 1.75 35.80 -14.72
CA PRO A 340 2.73 34.73 -14.67
C PRO A 340 2.89 34.15 -16.08
N ARG A 341 4.13 34.10 -16.57
CA ARG A 341 4.45 33.45 -17.83
C ARG A 341 4.58 31.95 -17.61
N LEU A 342 4.24 31.15 -18.62
CA LEU A 342 4.45 29.71 -18.60
C LEU A 342 5.89 29.40 -19.02
N PRO A 343 6.75 28.91 -18.11
CA PRO A 343 8.09 28.51 -18.51
C PRO A 343 8.00 27.19 -19.29
N LEU A 344 8.36 27.22 -20.57
CA LEU A 344 8.14 26.12 -21.52
C LEU A 344 8.92 24.85 -21.14
N TRP A 345 10.15 25.00 -20.66
CA TRP A 345 10.99 23.86 -20.26
C TRP A 345 10.43 23.12 -19.02
N PRO A 346 10.16 23.80 -17.88
CA PRO A 346 9.47 23.17 -16.75
C PRO A 346 8.09 22.62 -17.11
N ALA A 347 7.33 23.31 -17.97
CA ALA A 347 6.05 22.80 -18.46
C ALA A 347 6.21 21.49 -19.25
N ALA A 348 7.21 21.41 -20.14
CA ALA A 348 7.53 20.18 -20.87
C ALA A 348 7.94 19.04 -19.92
N ALA A 349 8.66 19.34 -18.84
CA ALA A 349 9.01 18.37 -17.81
C ALA A 349 7.77 17.80 -17.11
N VAL A 350 6.79 18.65 -16.76
CA VAL A 350 5.53 18.22 -16.16
C VAL A 350 4.74 17.29 -17.09
N LEU A 351 4.84 17.47 -18.41
CA LEU A 351 4.22 16.57 -19.39
C LEU A 351 4.79 15.14 -19.37
N LEU A 352 6.02 14.93 -18.88
CA LEU A 352 6.53 13.56 -18.62
C LEU A 352 5.66 12.82 -17.61
N GLY A 353 4.97 13.55 -16.73
CA GLY A 353 3.98 13.01 -15.80
C GLY A 353 2.77 12.36 -16.50
N LEU A 354 2.54 12.60 -17.79
CA LEU A 354 1.50 11.95 -18.59
C LEU A 354 1.91 10.56 -19.10
N LEU A 355 3.19 10.17 -19.02
CA LEU A 355 3.67 8.87 -19.51
C LEU A 355 2.87 7.66 -18.94
N PRO A 356 2.46 7.63 -17.66
CA PRO A 356 1.59 6.57 -17.15
C PRO A 356 0.25 6.47 -17.86
N ALA A 357 -0.28 7.56 -18.42
CA ALA A 357 -1.54 7.56 -19.16
C ALA A 357 -1.46 6.70 -20.43
N VAL A 358 -0.26 6.44 -20.98
CA VAL A 358 -0.05 5.57 -22.15
C VAL A 358 0.53 4.21 -21.75
N LEU A 359 1.49 4.21 -20.82
CA LEU A 359 2.27 3.03 -20.45
C LEU A 359 1.55 2.10 -19.48
N ALA A 360 0.60 2.61 -18.69
CA ALA A 360 -0.15 1.76 -17.77
C ALA A 360 -1.04 0.76 -18.54
N PRO A 361 -1.25 -0.47 -18.01
CA PRO A 361 -2.27 -1.38 -18.52
C PRO A 361 -3.66 -0.73 -18.44
N ALA A 362 -4.52 -0.98 -19.42
CA ALA A 362 -5.90 -0.51 -19.37
C ALA A 362 -6.65 -1.20 -18.21
N PRO A 363 -7.50 -0.48 -17.45
CA PRO A 363 -8.35 -1.12 -16.44
C PRO A 363 -9.17 -2.22 -17.13
N ALA A 364 -9.26 -3.39 -16.50
CA ALA A 364 -10.06 -4.49 -17.02
C ALA A 364 -11.54 -4.16 -16.82
N THR A 365 -12.12 -3.38 -17.72
CA THR A 365 -13.55 -3.17 -17.83
C THR A 365 -14.13 -4.33 -18.65
N GLY A 366 -14.26 -5.50 -18.02
CA GLY A 366 -14.92 -6.66 -18.62
C GLY A 366 -16.12 -7.07 -17.78
N PRO A 367 -17.29 -7.37 -18.38
CA PRO A 367 -18.42 -7.92 -17.64
C PRO A 367 -17.94 -9.17 -16.90
N ALA A 368 -18.34 -9.28 -15.63
CA ALA A 368 -18.07 -10.46 -14.83
C ALA A 368 -18.39 -11.71 -15.66
N ALA A 369 -17.40 -12.58 -15.86
CA ALA A 369 -17.61 -13.84 -16.56
C ALA A 369 -18.82 -14.55 -15.91
N PRO A 370 -19.88 -14.89 -16.67
CA PRO A 370 -21.02 -15.62 -16.14
C PRO A 370 -20.53 -17.02 -15.78
N GLY A 371 -20.32 -17.27 -14.48
CA GLY A 371 -19.84 -18.56 -14.01
C GLY A 371 -19.41 -18.62 -12.54
N ALA A 372 -19.17 -17.49 -11.88
CA ALA A 372 -18.96 -17.46 -10.44
C ALA A 372 -20.27 -17.13 -9.73
N ALA A 373 -21.18 -18.11 -9.64
CA ALA A 373 -22.30 -18.05 -8.73
C ALA A 373 -21.77 -17.80 -7.29
N PRO A 374 -22.40 -16.91 -6.50
CA PRO A 374 -22.03 -16.74 -5.11
C PRO A 374 -22.30 -18.07 -4.40
N LYS A 375 -21.25 -18.74 -3.94
CA LYS A 375 -21.39 -19.78 -2.92
C LYS A 375 -21.96 -19.10 -1.69
N ASN A 376 -23.25 -19.32 -1.44
CA ASN A 376 -23.87 -19.07 -0.16
C ASN A 376 -23.17 -19.96 0.88
N GLU A 377 -22.17 -19.40 1.56
CA GLU A 377 -21.64 -19.95 2.80
C GLU A 377 -22.64 -19.63 3.92
N GLY A 378 -23.30 -20.67 4.43
CA GLY A 378 -23.74 -20.77 5.82
C GLY A 378 -25.01 -20.02 6.22
N THR A 379 -26.18 -20.60 5.93
CA THR A 379 -27.34 -20.45 6.81
C THR A 379 -27.04 -21.24 8.09
N ALA A 380 -26.85 -20.57 9.21
CA ALA A 380 -26.92 -21.20 10.53
C ALA A 380 -28.40 -21.50 10.85
N PRO A 381 -28.75 -22.67 11.41
CA PRO A 381 -30.10 -22.92 11.90
C PRO A 381 -30.33 -22.07 13.16
N GLY A 382 -31.50 -21.43 13.26
CA GLY A 382 -31.90 -20.66 14.43
C GLY A 382 -32.15 -21.55 15.65
N PRO A 383 -32.03 -21.01 16.88
CA PRO A 383 -32.56 -21.68 18.06
C PRO A 383 -34.09 -21.52 18.08
N ASP A 384 -34.74 -22.32 18.92
CA ASP A 384 -36.16 -22.30 19.28
C ASP A 384 -36.95 -23.44 18.64
N ASP A 385 -36.97 -24.59 19.34
CA ASP A 385 -38.20 -25.33 19.68
C ASP A 385 -37.85 -26.47 20.65
N GLU A 386 -37.65 -26.11 21.92
CA GLU A 386 -37.84 -27.03 23.05
C GLU A 386 -39.14 -26.61 23.75
N GLY A 387 -40.13 -27.51 23.81
CA GLY A 387 -41.32 -27.27 24.64
C GLY A 387 -42.54 -28.14 24.37
N THR A 388 -42.52 -29.35 24.92
CA THR A 388 -43.63 -29.94 25.71
C THR A 388 -44.67 -30.83 25.02
N SER A 389 -44.92 -31.94 25.74
CA SER A 389 -46.12 -32.81 25.80
C SER A 389 -46.02 -34.11 25.01
N ALA A 390 -46.32 -35.30 25.50
CA ALA A 390 -46.56 -35.87 26.84
C ALA A 390 -46.80 -37.37 26.62
N GLY A 391 -46.46 -38.20 27.61
CA GLY A 391 -47.22 -39.42 27.91
C GLY A 391 -46.80 -40.73 27.22
N PRO A 392 -47.12 -41.88 27.85
CA PRO A 392 -46.18 -43.00 28.05
C PRO A 392 -46.62 -44.30 27.36
N GLU A 393 -45.79 -45.35 27.39
CA GLU A 393 -46.16 -46.75 27.73
C GLU A 393 -45.12 -47.77 27.21
N ASP A 394 -44.57 -48.49 28.20
CA ASP A 394 -44.28 -49.92 28.33
C ASP A 394 -43.99 -50.85 27.12
N GLU A 395 -43.05 -51.77 27.41
CA GLU A 395 -43.10 -53.22 27.18
C GLU A 395 -41.93 -53.88 26.38
N GLU A 396 -41.58 -55.07 26.87
CA GLU A 396 -40.36 -55.89 26.71
C GLU A 396 -40.16 -56.58 25.32
N PRO A 397 -39.01 -57.27 25.09
CA PRO A 397 -38.51 -57.64 23.76
C PRO A 397 -38.94 -59.04 23.25
N GLY A 398 -39.09 -59.18 21.93
CA GLY A 398 -39.33 -60.45 21.20
C GLY A 398 -38.89 -60.40 19.72
N PRO A 399 -38.68 -61.55 19.04
CA PRO A 399 -37.48 -61.84 18.21
C PRO A 399 -37.60 -61.55 16.69
N PRO A 400 -36.52 -61.72 15.89
CA PRO A 400 -36.34 -60.99 14.63
C PRO A 400 -36.90 -61.70 13.39
N GLY A 401 -37.39 -60.91 12.44
CA GLY A 401 -37.70 -61.31 11.07
C GLY A 401 -36.85 -60.50 10.06
N PRO A 402 -36.38 -61.09 8.95
CA PRO A 402 -35.34 -60.50 8.11
C PRO A 402 -35.94 -59.58 7.04
N GLY A 403 -35.31 -58.43 6.79
CA GLY A 403 -35.77 -57.57 5.71
C GLY A 403 -34.99 -56.27 5.51
N SER A 404 -33.98 -56.35 4.64
CA SER A 404 -33.57 -55.27 3.72
C SER A 404 -32.89 -54.00 4.27
N ALA A 405 -31.56 -54.11 4.34
CA ALA A 405 -30.60 -53.25 3.63
C ALA A 405 -30.67 -51.71 3.84
N ARG A 406 -29.88 -51.27 4.81
CA ARG A 406 -29.40 -49.90 5.02
C ARG A 406 -28.33 -49.54 3.99
N ALA A 407 -28.59 -48.58 3.12
CA ALA A 407 -27.61 -48.05 2.17
C ALA A 407 -26.72 -46.97 2.84
N THR A 408 -25.58 -47.40 3.39
CA THR A 408 -24.53 -46.51 3.89
C THR A 408 -23.62 -46.12 2.73
N ARG A 409 -23.68 -44.87 2.26
CA ARG A 409 -22.80 -44.35 1.20
C ARG A 409 -21.46 -43.94 1.80
N THR A 410 -20.48 -44.84 1.75
CA THR A 410 -19.08 -44.57 2.07
C THR A 410 -18.42 -43.72 0.97
N VAL A 411 -17.86 -42.57 1.35
CA VAL A 411 -17.06 -41.71 0.48
C VAL A 411 -15.64 -42.27 0.38
N ARG A 412 -15.24 -42.68 -0.83
CA ARG A 412 -13.90 -43.21 -1.15
C ARG A 412 -12.92 -42.04 -1.38
N PRO A 413 -11.68 -42.07 -0.85
CA PRO A 413 -10.69 -41.02 -1.14
C PRO A 413 -10.12 -41.15 -2.57
N ARG A 414 -9.92 -40.00 -3.24
CA ARG A 414 -9.28 -39.89 -4.56
C ARG A 414 -7.78 -40.21 -4.49
N ARG A 415 -7.31 -41.09 -5.37
CA ARG A 415 -5.87 -41.33 -5.64
C ARG A 415 -5.20 -40.10 -6.31
N PRO A 416 -3.90 -39.86 -6.12
CA PRO A 416 -3.13 -38.89 -6.90
C PRO A 416 -2.81 -39.43 -8.31
N ALA A 417 -2.68 -38.51 -9.27
CA ALA A 417 -2.35 -38.79 -10.67
C ALA A 417 -0.87 -39.20 -10.85
N PRO A 418 -0.53 -39.98 -11.90
CA PRO A 418 0.81 -40.51 -12.12
C PRO A 418 1.74 -39.52 -12.84
N ASP A 419 3.03 -39.65 -12.56
CA ASP A 419 4.14 -38.95 -13.23
C ASP A 419 4.35 -39.46 -14.66
N ASP A 420 4.54 -38.54 -15.60
CA ASP A 420 4.79 -38.80 -17.02
C ASP A 420 6.27 -39.13 -17.23
N HIS A 421 6.57 -40.39 -17.51
CA HIS A 421 7.80 -40.83 -18.14
C HIS A 421 7.49 -41.86 -19.24
N THR A 422 8.27 -41.77 -20.33
CA THR A 422 8.44 -42.68 -21.49
C THR A 422 7.55 -42.41 -22.72
N ALA A 423 7.98 -42.52 -23.98
CA ALA A 423 9.30 -42.70 -24.61
C ALA A 423 9.19 -42.62 -26.16
N HIS A 424 10.35 -42.77 -26.81
CA HIS A 424 10.62 -43.33 -28.14
C HIS A 424 10.46 -42.50 -29.42
N ARG A 425 11.59 -42.39 -30.13
CA ARG A 425 11.63 -42.53 -31.59
C ARG A 425 12.88 -43.31 -32.00
N GLU A 426 12.70 -44.58 -32.34
CA GLU A 426 13.68 -45.39 -33.07
C GLU A 426 13.63 -45.06 -34.57
N ARG A 427 14.78 -45.23 -35.25
CA ARG A 427 14.90 -45.43 -36.70
C ARG A 427 15.93 -46.53 -36.97
N PRO A 428 15.80 -47.30 -38.07
CA PRO A 428 16.50 -48.58 -38.23
C PRO A 428 17.76 -48.50 -39.13
N GLY A 429 18.72 -49.39 -38.84
CA GLY A 429 19.54 -50.20 -39.75
C GLY A 429 20.53 -49.55 -40.73
N HIS A 430 21.83 -49.88 -40.60
CA HIS A 430 22.67 -50.43 -41.68
C HIS A 430 24.01 -50.97 -41.16
N ASP A 431 24.61 -51.87 -41.92
CA ASP A 431 25.57 -52.92 -41.56
C ASP A 431 27.07 -52.55 -41.57
N ASP A 432 27.82 -53.43 -40.90
CA ASP A 432 29.11 -54.04 -41.29
C ASP A 432 30.50 -53.46 -40.93
N HIS A 433 31.39 -54.43 -40.64
CA HIS A 433 32.86 -54.43 -40.54
C HIS A 433 33.61 -54.02 -39.25
N THR A 434 34.12 -55.04 -38.55
CA THR A 434 35.47 -55.08 -37.91
C THR A 434 36.52 -55.54 -38.97
N PRO A 435 37.86 -55.65 -38.75
CA PRO A 435 38.72 -55.31 -37.59
C PRO A 435 40.11 -54.68 -37.94
N GLN A 436 40.92 -54.30 -36.92
CA GLN A 436 42.39 -54.55 -36.77
C GLN A 436 43.11 -53.47 -35.93
N GLY A 437 44.08 -53.90 -35.09
CA GLY A 437 45.14 -53.01 -34.57
C GLY A 437 45.61 -53.21 -33.11
N LYS A 438 46.32 -54.32 -32.85
CA LYS A 438 47.18 -54.66 -31.69
C LYS A 438 48.24 -53.56 -31.32
N PRO A 439 49.12 -53.71 -30.27
CA PRO A 439 48.92 -53.95 -28.83
C PRO A 439 49.97 -53.21 -27.92
N ALA A 440 50.08 -53.66 -26.65
CA ALA A 440 51.28 -53.67 -25.78
C ALA A 440 51.64 -52.39 -24.98
N THR A 441 52.07 -52.35 -23.69
CA THR A 441 52.44 -53.27 -22.57
C THR A 441 52.85 -52.31 -21.39
N PRO A 442 53.20 -52.69 -20.14
CA PRO A 442 52.40 -53.28 -19.05
C PRO A 442 52.73 -52.71 -17.61
N ALA A 443 52.06 -53.30 -16.60
CA ALA A 443 52.57 -53.73 -15.27
C ALA A 443 53.07 -52.72 -14.20
N ALA A 444 52.38 -52.71 -13.05
CA ALA A 444 52.78 -53.29 -11.74
C ALA A 444 51.75 -52.80 -10.66
N GLN A 445 50.87 -53.60 -10.02
CA GLN A 445 51.04 -54.64 -8.97
C GLN A 445 52.03 -54.22 -7.87
N HIS A 446 51.82 -54.33 -6.55
CA HIS A 446 50.93 -54.98 -5.57
C HIS A 446 51.05 -54.12 -4.27
N GLY A 447 50.35 -54.24 -3.15
CA GLY A 447 49.43 -55.19 -2.49
C GLY A 447 49.25 -54.65 -1.05
N GLN A 448 48.01 -54.60 -0.52
CA GLN A 448 47.52 -55.40 0.62
C GLN A 448 48.35 -55.38 1.91
N THR A 449 47.78 -54.87 3.02
CA THR A 449 47.30 -55.64 4.21
C THR A 449 46.78 -54.71 5.33
N ALA A 450 45.73 -55.14 6.03
CA ALA A 450 45.09 -54.55 7.22
C ALA A 450 45.71 -55.15 8.53
N PRO A 451 45.04 -55.17 9.71
CA PRO A 451 44.65 -54.11 10.68
C PRO A 451 45.18 -54.39 12.13
N ASP A 452 44.65 -53.65 13.13
CA ASP A 452 44.58 -53.88 14.60
C ASP A 452 45.69 -53.40 15.56
N GLU A 453 45.27 -52.64 16.60
CA GLU A 453 45.58 -52.72 18.06
C GLU A 453 45.14 -51.39 18.74
N GLN A 454 44.07 -51.36 19.55
CA GLN A 454 44.00 -51.60 21.00
C GLN A 454 44.99 -50.80 21.89
N GLY A 455 44.43 -49.95 22.76
CA GLY A 455 44.88 -49.86 24.16
C GLY A 455 45.29 -48.48 24.72
N PRO A 456 45.08 -48.22 26.03
CA PRO A 456 44.75 -46.89 26.59
C PRO A 456 45.83 -46.34 27.55
N HIS A 457 45.78 -45.09 28.03
CA HIS A 457 46.30 -44.70 29.37
C HIS A 457 45.85 -43.31 29.87
N HIS A 458 45.76 -43.25 31.21
CA HIS A 458 45.30 -42.23 32.17
C HIS A 458 46.13 -40.93 32.28
N HIS A 459 45.49 -39.83 32.72
CA HIS A 459 45.74 -39.01 33.94
C HIS A 459 45.09 -37.60 33.80
N GLN A 460 44.08 -37.20 34.59
CA GLN A 460 44.13 -36.56 35.93
C GLN A 460 45.15 -35.41 36.05
N GLU A 461 44.72 -34.14 35.96
CA GLU A 461 44.45 -33.15 37.05
C GLU A 461 45.58 -32.07 37.11
N PRO A 462 45.48 -30.93 37.85
CA PRO A 462 44.34 -30.07 38.18
C PRO A 462 44.63 -28.53 38.07
N ARG A 463 43.55 -27.74 38.28
CA ARG A 463 43.44 -26.38 38.89
C ARG A 463 44.42 -25.24 38.54
N LYS A 464 43.84 -24.12 38.09
CA LYS A 464 43.73 -22.87 38.88
C LYS A 464 42.51 -22.07 38.49
#